data_AF-A0A2V8GMU8-F1
#
_entry.id   AF-A0A2V8GMU8-F1
#
_cell.length_a   1.000
_cell.length_b   1.000
_cell.length_c   1.000
_cell.angle_alpha   90.00
_cell.angle_beta   90.00
_cell.angle_gamma   90.00
#
_symmetry.space_group_name_H-M   'P 1'
#
loop_
_entity.id
_entity.type
_entity.pdbx_description
1 polymer ?
#
loop_
_entity_poly.entity_id
_entity_poly.type
_entity_poly.pdbx_seq_one_letter_code
_entity_poly.pdbx_strand_id
1 'polypeptide(L)'
;MRRMIEKSVAHPRRLAYVCALAVAALMSVFLIEIPIQLSDSFTEFTNLQGRTWWEMVSAEFYNGAYFRPLKRGMIKIVYDLSAGHYQLAFRGFHAMQLVVLLILAVRMLRIRDRAGLVALPLALAILVGIHTFSDSVVEAFPVNHFLTILICCAAAVNLAQARPRLLVDVAAVALLVFAMLTLESGLIVWVVFAAAWAVGERGVSRRGLIALTACLGAYFIGRFILIGGSVPGLDERSTGFGFAVLGPDELVRRFGANPLPFYIYNVICGLSTVLFAEPRGGVWAFVREVSSGLPEPWQIVNVFTSTATTVIIARYALTRAAAWRAGTFTDADRFVVMFLVVLPANAVFAAAYEKDVIMSPAGLFYAAAAFMVVREMPAFRVAPTLIMLVAIGWTIRYVGIHDHLRARAFDVRDEWAYYDDWAREQRTDVTLTGAQSAIKQRLLDEAVLRRPLAPRVSFGSFDRLIDMTQ
;
A
#
# COMPACT_ATOMS: atom_id res chain seq x y z
N MET A 1 6.81 16.65 47.11
CA MET A 1 6.62 17.46 45.87
C MET A 1 6.86 16.67 44.57
N ARG A 2 7.92 15.86 44.40
CA ARG A 2 8.14 15.03 43.18
C ARG A 2 7.01 14.03 42.85
N ARG A 3 6.29 13.49 43.84
CA ARG A 3 5.15 12.57 43.64
C ARG A 3 3.84 13.22 43.16
N MET A 4 3.73 14.56 43.14
CA MET A 4 2.51 15.24 42.65
C MET A 4 2.59 15.68 41.18
N ILE A 5 3.79 15.73 40.58
CA ILE A 5 3.95 16.12 39.16
C ILE A 5 3.80 14.91 38.20
N GLU A 6 3.81 13.67 38.70
CA GLU A 6 3.58 12.46 37.87
C GLU A 6 2.11 12.22 37.49
N LYS A 7 1.15 13.02 37.98
CA LYS A 7 -0.28 12.66 37.93
C LYS A 7 -1.09 13.06 36.69
N SER A 8 -0.52 13.64 35.63
CA SER A 8 -1.33 13.97 34.43
C SER A 8 -0.57 13.99 33.11
N VAL A 9 0.44 13.14 32.92
CA VAL A 9 0.92 12.92 31.55
C VAL A 9 -0.03 11.91 30.91
N ALA A 10 -0.82 12.35 29.94
CA ALA A 10 -1.69 11.49 29.15
C ALA A 10 -0.92 10.23 28.72
N HIS A 11 -1.54 9.06 28.91
CA HIS A 11 -0.87 7.79 28.67
C HIS A 11 -0.31 7.76 27.23
N PRO A 12 1.00 7.56 26.99
CA PRO A 12 1.64 7.70 25.67
C PRO A 12 0.88 7.00 24.53
N ARG A 13 0.27 5.86 24.85
CA ARG A 13 -0.59 5.10 23.95
C ARG A 13 -1.79 5.89 23.42
N ARG A 14 -2.48 6.68 24.26
CA ARG A 14 -3.63 7.50 23.83
C ARG A 14 -3.18 8.60 22.86
N LEU A 15 -2.08 9.28 23.20
CA LEU A 15 -1.50 10.30 22.33
C LEU A 15 -1.09 9.71 20.97
N ALA A 16 -0.52 8.50 20.97
CA ALA A 16 -0.19 7.81 19.73
C ALA A 16 -1.40 7.59 18.80
N TYR A 17 -2.54 7.16 19.35
CA TYR A 17 -3.77 7.03 18.56
C TYR A 17 -4.32 8.39 18.10
N VAL A 18 -4.24 9.43 18.92
CA VAL A 18 -4.62 10.79 18.50
C VAL A 18 -3.76 11.27 17.33
N CYS A 19 -2.44 11.04 17.36
CA CYS A 19 -1.56 11.35 16.24
C CYS A 19 -1.95 10.60 14.96
N ALA A 20 -2.20 9.29 15.06
CA ALA A 20 -2.65 8.50 13.91
C ALA A 20 -4.01 8.97 13.36
N LEU A 21 -4.97 9.27 14.23
CA LEU A 21 -6.28 9.79 13.83
C LEU A 21 -6.17 11.17 13.19
N ALA A 22 -5.28 12.05 13.68
CA ALA A 22 -5.04 13.35 13.08
C ALA A 22 -4.46 13.23 11.66
N VAL A 23 -3.47 12.34 11.47
CA VAL A 23 -2.91 12.04 10.14
C VAL A 23 -3.97 11.45 9.22
N ALA A 24 -4.76 10.48 9.71
CA ALA A 24 -5.84 9.86 8.96
C ALA A 24 -6.90 10.88 8.53
N ALA A 25 -7.32 11.75 9.45
CA ALA A 25 -8.31 12.79 9.19
C ALA A 25 -7.81 13.78 8.14
N LEU A 26 -6.57 14.26 8.26
CA LEU A 26 -5.98 15.18 7.29
C LEU A 26 -5.94 14.57 5.88
N MET A 27 -5.46 13.33 5.75
CA MET A 27 -5.45 12.63 4.45
C MET A 27 -6.87 12.35 3.92
N SER A 28 -7.81 12.03 4.80
CA SER A 28 -9.20 11.77 4.42
C SER A 28 -9.88 13.00 3.82
N VAL A 29 -9.53 14.20 4.27
CA VAL A 29 -10.03 15.45 3.68
C VAL A 29 -9.70 15.50 2.18
N PHE A 30 -8.43 15.26 1.81
CA PHE A 30 -8.01 15.24 0.41
C PHE A 30 -8.59 14.07 -0.38
N LEU A 31 -8.67 12.88 0.23
CA LEU A 31 -9.22 11.69 -0.42
C LEU A 31 -10.70 11.85 -0.82
N ILE A 32 -11.49 12.54 0.00
CA ILE A 32 -12.92 12.77 -0.28
C ILE A 32 -13.11 13.73 -1.47
N GLU A 33 -12.12 14.59 -1.74
CA GLU A 33 -12.16 15.53 -2.86
C GLU A 33 -11.91 14.87 -4.22
N ILE A 34 -11.17 13.75 -4.27
CA ILE A 34 -10.88 13.03 -5.53
C ILE A 34 -12.17 12.38 -6.05
N PRO A 35 -12.70 12.76 -7.23
CA PRO A 35 -13.88 12.10 -7.79
C PRO A 35 -13.63 10.61 -8.06
N ILE A 36 -14.68 9.79 -8.16
CA ILE A 36 -14.54 8.40 -8.62
C ILE A 36 -13.90 8.42 -10.01
N GLN A 37 -12.84 7.65 -10.22
CA GLN A 37 -12.09 7.68 -11.47
C GLN A 37 -12.88 7.10 -12.64
N LEU A 38 -12.81 7.73 -13.81
CA LEU A 38 -13.58 7.32 -14.98
C LEU A 38 -13.11 5.96 -15.52
N SER A 39 -11.81 5.85 -15.80
CA SER A 39 -11.22 4.73 -16.57
C SER A 39 -11.56 3.35 -16.01
N ASP A 40 -11.35 3.14 -14.70
CA ASP A 40 -11.47 1.80 -14.13
C ASP A 40 -12.76 1.63 -13.31
N SER A 41 -13.42 2.72 -12.88
CA SER A 41 -14.62 2.59 -12.04
C SER A 41 -15.91 2.54 -12.85
N PHE A 42 -16.01 3.28 -13.96
CA PHE A 42 -17.25 3.34 -14.73
C PHE A 42 -17.60 1.98 -15.33
N THR A 43 -16.63 1.30 -15.92
CA THR A 43 -16.76 -0.07 -16.42
C THR A 43 -17.16 -1.06 -15.33
N GLU A 44 -16.66 -0.90 -14.10
CA GLU A 44 -17.09 -1.74 -12.99
C GLU A 44 -18.55 -1.45 -12.61
N PHE A 45 -18.98 -0.19 -12.57
CA PHE A 45 -20.38 0.15 -12.25
C PHE A 45 -21.38 -0.36 -13.28
N THR A 46 -21.06 -0.29 -14.56
CA THR A 46 -21.90 -0.85 -15.61
C THR A 46 -22.01 -2.37 -15.51
N ASN A 47 -20.93 -3.05 -15.09
CA ASN A 47 -20.90 -4.50 -14.88
C ASN A 47 -21.65 -4.96 -13.61
N LEU A 48 -21.72 -4.13 -12.58
CA LEU A 48 -22.41 -4.44 -11.31
C LEU A 48 -23.93 -4.32 -11.43
N GLN A 49 -24.42 -3.58 -12.41
CA GLN A 49 -25.82 -3.26 -12.55
C GLN A 49 -26.65 -4.51 -12.86
N GLY A 50 -27.72 -4.71 -12.08
CA GLY A 50 -28.66 -5.82 -12.27
C GLY A 50 -28.14 -7.19 -11.82
N ARG A 51 -26.91 -7.28 -11.32
CA ARG A 51 -26.33 -8.53 -10.78
C ARG A 51 -26.45 -8.58 -9.27
N THR A 52 -26.63 -9.79 -8.74
CA THR A 52 -26.55 -10.06 -7.30
C THR A 52 -25.09 -10.11 -6.85
N TRP A 53 -24.86 -10.01 -5.53
CA TRP A 53 -23.52 -10.15 -4.96
C TRP A 53 -22.90 -11.52 -5.31
N TRP A 54 -23.70 -12.59 -5.23
CA TRP A 54 -23.21 -13.94 -5.51
C TRP A 54 -22.81 -14.13 -6.97
N GLU A 55 -23.60 -13.63 -7.92
CA GLU A 55 -23.26 -13.69 -9.35
C GLU A 55 -21.93 -13.00 -9.65
N MET A 56 -21.66 -11.85 -9.02
CA MET A 56 -20.39 -11.13 -9.15
C MET A 56 -19.22 -11.95 -8.60
N VAL A 57 -19.40 -12.54 -7.42
CA VAL A 57 -18.37 -13.37 -6.78
C VAL A 57 -18.10 -14.65 -7.59
N SER A 58 -19.15 -15.33 -8.05
CA SER A 58 -19.03 -16.58 -8.82
C SER A 58 -18.38 -16.37 -10.18
N ALA A 59 -18.68 -15.24 -10.86
CA ALA A 59 -18.09 -14.93 -12.16
C ALA A 59 -16.56 -14.79 -12.09
N GLU A 60 -16.04 -14.25 -10.99
CA GLU A 60 -14.61 -14.04 -10.78
C GLU A 60 -13.81 -15.32 -10.53
N PHE A 61 -14.46 -16.43 -10.14
CA PHE A 61 -13.76 -17.71 -10.01
C PHE A 61 -13.19 -18.20 -11.35
N TYR A 62 -13.72 -17.71 -12.47
CA TYR A 62 -13.34 -18.12 -13.82
C TYR A 62 -12.63 -17.01 -14.61
N ASN A 63 -12.17 -15.95 -13.95
CA ASN A 63 -11.54 -14.78 -14.58
C ASN A 63 -10.04 -14.99 -14.93
N GLY A 64 -9.68 -16.22 -15.34
CA GLY A 64 -8.34 -16.59 -15.81
C GLY A 64 -7.21 -16.20 -14.86
N ALA A 65 -6.32 -15.32 -15.32
CA ALA A 65 -5.15 -14.85 -14.58
C ALA A 65 -5.50 -13.99 -13.34
N TYR A 66 -6.70 -13.41 -13.30
CA TYR A 66 -7.15 -12.47 -12.27
C TYR A 66 -8.15 -13.09 -11.30
N PHE A 67 -7.78 -14.22 -10.69
CA PHE A 67 -8.61 -14.90 -9.68
C PHE A 67 -8.77 -14.06 -8.40
N ARG A 68 -9.85 -13.26 -8.33
CA ARG A 68 -10.06 -12.26 -7.26
C ARG A 68 -11.56 -12.13 -6.84
N PRO A 69 -12.22 -13.22 -6.41
CA PRO A 69 -13.67 -13.23 -6.21
C PRO A 69 -14.20 -12.21 -5.21
N LEU A 70 -13.47 -11.95 -4.11
CA LEU A 70 -13.90 -10.95 -3.14
C LEU A 70 -13.60 -9.51 -3.58
N LYS A 71 -12.75 -9.28 -4.59
CA LYS A 71 -12.51 -7.93 -5.14
C LYS A 71 -13.82 -7.31 -5.61
N ARG A 72 -14.52 -7.97 -6.54
CA ARG A 72 -15.80 -7.50 -7.07
C ARG A 72 -16.93 -7.61 -6.07
N GLY A 73 -16.91 -8.64 -5.22
CA GLY A 73 -17.85 -8.76 -4.10
C GLY A 73 -17.83 -7.53 -3.18
N MET A 74 -16.64 -7.04 -2.80
CA MET A 74 -16.49 -5.83 -1.99
C MET A 74 -17.00 -4.58 -2.71
N ILE A 75 -16.66 -4.42 -4.01
CA ILE A 75 -17.16 -3.30 -4.80
C ILE A 75 -18.69 -3.31 -4.84
N LYS A 76 -19.31 -4.49 -5.04
CA LYS A 76 -20.78 -4.63 -5.07
C LYS A 76 -21.42 -4.26 -3.75
N ILE A 77 -20.83 -4.65 -2.61
CA ILE A 77 -21.32 -4.26 -1.28
C ILE A 77 -21.34 -2.74 -1.15
N VAL A 78 -20.24 -2.05 -1.48
CA VAL A 78 -20.17 -0.58 -1.38
C VAL A 78 -21.13 0.08 -2.39
N TYR A 79 -21.24 -0.46 -3.60
CA TYR A 79 -22.18 0.00 -4.61
C TYR A 79 -23.64 -0.08 -4.13
N ASP A 80 -24.05 -1.21 -3.57
CA ASP A 80 -25.44 -1.41 -3.09
C ASP A 80 -25.75 -0.52 -1.87
N LEU A 81 -24.80 -0.40 -0.95
CA LEU A 81 -24.93 0.47 0.23
C LEU A 81 -24.89 1.95 -0.14
N SER A 82 -24.40 2.33 -1.32
CA SER A 82 -24.31 3.73 -1.73
C SER A 82 -25.67 4.39 -1.93
N ALA A 83 -26.72 3.59 -2.24
CA ALA A 83 -28.04 4.10 -2.62
C ALA A 83 -28.00 5.22 -3.69
N GLY A 84 -26.98 5.20 -4.57
CA GLY A 84 -26.77 6.21 -5.60
C GLY A 84 -25.88 7.40 -5.20
N HIS A 85 -25.39 7.46 -3.96
CA HIS A 85 -24.39 8.42 -3.49
C HIS A 85 -22.97 7.83 -3.60
N TYR A 86 -22.57 7.51 -4.84
CA TYR A 86 -21.37 6.73 -5.12
C TYR A 86 -20.10 7.38 -4.55
N GLN A 87 -19.88 8.67 -4.82
CA GLN A 87 -18.69 9.38 -4.35
C GLN A 87 -18.52 9.28 -2.82
N LEU A 88 -19.60 9.54 -2.07
CA LEU A 88 -19.56 9.51 -0.61
C LEU A 88 -19.29 8.08 -0.10
N ALA A 89 -19.93 7.07 -0.67
CA ALA A 89 -19.79 5.68 -0.24
C ALA A 89 -18.36 5.16 -0.51
N PHE A 90 -17.86 5.32 -1.73
CA PHE A 90 -16.54 4.78 -2.11
C PHE A 90 -15.38 5.56 -1.47
N ARG A 91 -15.42 6.90 -1.46
CA ARG A 91 -14.39 7.70 -0.78
C ARG A 91 -14.49 7.63 0.74
N GLY A 92 -15.70 7.51 1.30
CA GLY A 92 -15.91 7.25 2.72
C GLY A 92 -15.35 5.89 3.14
N PHE A 93 -15.57 4.85 2.34
CA PHE A 93 -14.97 3.53 2.57
C PHE A 93 -13.44 3.60 2.49
N HIS A 94 -12.89 4.32 1.52
CA HIS A 94 -11.44 4.54 1.40
C HIS A 94 -10.87 5.28 2.62
N ALA A 95 -11.49 6.38 3.05
CA ALA A 95 -11.10 7.10 4.27
C ALA A 95 -11.16 6.20 5.52
N MET A 96 -12.20 5.36 5.63
CA MET A 96 -12.32 4.39 6.72
C MET A 96 -11.18 3.35 6.68
N GLN A 97 -10.83 2.83 5.51
CA GLN A 97 -9.68 1.91 5.35
C GLN A 97 -8.39 2.56 5.86
N LEU A 98 -8.15 3.83 5.54
CA LEU A 98 -6.97 4.57 6.01
C LEU A 98 -6.95 4.72 7.54
N VAL A 99 -8.08 5.11 8.14
CA VAL A 99 -8.24 5.20 9.61
C VAL A 99 -7.95 3.85 10.27
N VAL A 100 -8.55 2.77 9.76
CA VAL A 100 -8.35 1.41 10.29
C VAL A 100 -6.89 1.00 10.19
N LEU A 101 -6.24 1.24 9.05
CA LEU A 101 -4.83 0.90 8.87
C LEU A 101 -3.94 1.65 9.87
N LEU A 102 -4.10 2.97 10.02
CA LEU A 102 -3.24 3.76 10.90
C LEU A 102 -3.45 3.39 12.38
N ILE A 103 -4.67 3.05 12.79
CA ILE A 103 -4.94 2.50 14.12
C ILE A 103 -4.23 1.16 14.32
N LEU A 104 -4.33 0.25 13.34
CA LEU A 104 -3.68 -1.06 13.39
C LEU A 104 -2.15 -0.93 13.38
N ALA A 105 -1.59 -0.02 12.61
CA ALA A 105 -0.17 0.28 12.56
C ALA A 105 0.33 0.79 13.93
N VAL A 106 -0.33 1.79 14.53
CA VAL A 106 0.04 2.24 15.89
C VAL A 106 -0.09 1.13 16.93
N ARG A 107 -1.14 0.32 16.84
CA ARG A 107 -1.34 -0.82 17.76
C ARG A 107 -0.23 -1.86 17.61
N MET A 108 0.18 -2.15 16.38
CA MET A 108 1.28 -3.07 16.03
C MET A 108 2.62 -2.61 16.62
N LEU A 109 2.88 -1.31 16.67
CA LEU A 109 4.13 -0.74 17.23
C LEU A 109 4.23 -0.79 18.76
N ARG A 110 3.16 -1.20 19.47
CA ARG A 110 3.11 -1.36 20.95
C ARG A 110 3.74 -0.18 21.72
N ILE A 111 3.36 1.06 21.41
CA ILE A 111 3.90 2.27 22.03
C ILE A 111 3.54 2.32 23.53
N ARG A 112 4.55 2.19 24.40
CA ARG A 112 4.40 2.13 25.86
C ARG A 112 5.11 3.25 26.61
N ASP A 113 6.11 3.86 25.99
CA ASP A 113 7.00 4.84 26.61
C ASP A 113 7.07 6.14 25.79
N ARG A 114 7.82 7.12 26.34
CA ARG A 114 8.01 8.42 25.70
C ARG A 114 8.90 8.34 24.45
N ALA A 115 9.87 7.43 24.41
CA ALA A 115 10.75 7.27 23.25
C ALA A 115 9.95 6.82 22.02
N GLY A 116 9.05 5.84 22.20
CA GLY A 116 8.13 5.41 21.16
C GLY A 116 7.16 6.51 20.75
N LEU A 117 6.68 7.34 21.68
CA LEU A 117 5.83 8.48 21.32
C LEU A 117 6.59 9.54 20.49
N VAL A 118 7.86 9.81 20.80
CA VAL A 118 8.71 10.76 20.06
C VAL A 118 9.10 10.22 18.68
N ALA A 119 9.32 8.91 18.55
CA ALA A 119 9.64 8.27 17.26
C ALA A 119 8.41 8.11 16.34
N LEU A 120 7.20 8.17 16.89
CA LEU A 120 5.98 7.90 16.14
C LEU A 120 5.73 8.89 14.97
N PRO A 121 5.87 10.22 15.13
CA PRO A 121 5.69 11.14 14.00
C PRO A 121 6.58 10.81 12.81
N LEU A 122 7.84 10.45 13.05
CA LEU A 122 8.75 10.00 12.00
C LEU A 122 8.24 8.72 11.33
N ALA A 123 7.79 7.73 12.10
CA ALA A 123 7.26 6.49 11.53
C ALA A 123 5.98 6.70 10.71
N LEU A 124 5.10 7.59 11.13
CA LEU A 124 3.91 7.97 10.35
C LEU A 124 4.31 8.72 9.07
N ALA A 125 5.31 9.61 9.14
CA ALA A 125 5.85 10.28 7.97
C ALA A 125 6.51 9.30 6.99
N ILE A 126 7.22 8.28 7.48
CA ILE A 126 7.78 7.20 6.65
C ILE A 126 6.66 6.37 6.02
N LEU A 127 5.69 5.92 6.82
CA LEU A 127 4.59 5.09 6.32
C LEU A 127 3.78 5.81 5.26
N VAL A 128 3.47 7.09 5.48
CA VAL A 128 2.62 7.85 4.55
C VAL A 128 3.43 8.41 3.37
N GLY A 129 4.65 8.88 3.62
CA GLY A 129 5.51 9.48 2.60
C GLY A 129 6.29 8.47 1.75
N ILE A 130 6.30 7.18 2.11
CA ILE A 130 6.86 6.16 1.23
C ILE A 130 5.93 5.97 0.04
N HIS A 131 6.52 5.99 -1.14
CA HIS A 131 5.75 6.03 -2.38
C HIS A 131 4.93 4.77 -2.63
N THR A 132 5.39 3.59 -2.18
CA THR A 132 4.59 2.36 -2.27
C THR A 132 3.25 2.50 -1.53
N PHE A 133 3.22 3.28 -0.44
CA PHE A 133 2.00 3.63 0.27
C PHE A 133 1.25 4.79 -0.38
N SER A 134 1.96 5.85 -0.79
CA SER A 134 1.36 7.00 -1.48
C SER A 134 0.55 6.55 -2.69
N ASP A 135 1.16 5.76 -3.57
CA ASP A 135 0.51 5.22 -4.76
C ASP A 135 -0.67 4.33 -4.38
N SER A 136 -0.57 3.56 -3.29
CA SER A 136 -1.71 2.81 -2.77
C SER A 136 -2.88 3.74 -2.46
N VAL A 137 -2.64 4.85 -1.75
CA VAL A 137 -3.68 5.80 -1.34
C VAL A 137 -4.26 6.57 -2.53
N VAL A 138 -3.46 6.84 -3.55
CA VAL A 138 -3.89 7.56 -4.76
C VAL A 138 -4.72 6.66 -5.66
N GLU A 139 -4.33 5.39 -5.77
CA GLU A 139 -5.03 4.38 -6.56
C GLU A 139 -6.32 3.93 -5.87
N ALA A 140 -7.48 4.30 -6.43
CA ALA A 140 -8.74 4.24 -5.70
C ALA A 140 -9.93 3.73 -6.52
N PHE A 141 -9.84 2.51 -7.07
CA PHE A 141 -10.78 2.06 -8.10
C PHE A 141 -11.71 0.90 -7.71
N PRO A 142 -13.03 1.13 -7.78
CA PRO A 142 -13.68 2.13 -6.93
C PRO A 142 -13.45 1.86 -5.42
N VAL A 143 -12.97 0.66 -5.06
CA VAL A 143 -12.49 0.30 -3.72
C VAL A 143 -10.98 0.14 -3.76
N ASN A 144 -10.26 0.67 -2.78
CA ASN A 144 -8.81 0.49 -2.70
C ASN A 144 -8.46 -0.89 -2.11
N HIS A 145 -8.28 -1.90 -2.96
CA HIS A 145 -7.95 -3.25 -2.51
C HIS A 145 -6.50 -3.39 -2.02
N PHE A 146 -5.56 -2.54 -2.48
CA PHE A 146 -4.20 -2.57 -1.97
C PHE A 146 -4.15 -2.14 -0.50
N LEU A 147 -4.90 -1.09 -0.15
CA LEU A 147 -5.08 -0.68 1.23
C LEU A 147 -5.80 -1.74 2.08
N THR A 148 -6.72 -2.51 1.49
CA THR A 148 -7.28 -3.71 2.15
C THR A 148 -6.19 -4.72 2.49
N ILE A 149 -5.27 -5.02 1.57
CA ILE A 149 -4.16 -5.94 1.85
C ILE A 149 -3.24 -5.40 2.95
N LEU A 150 -2.94 -4.09 2.95
CA LEU A 150 -2.19 -3.45 4.04
C LEU A 150 -2.89 -3.61 5.40
N ILE A 151 -4.21 -3.42 5.45
CA ILE A 151 -5.02 -3.65 6.65
C ILE A 151 -4.89 -5.11 7.09
N CYS A 152 -4.98 -6.06 6.16
CA CYS A 152 -4.80 -7.48 6.46
C CYS A 152 -3.39 -7.78 7.00
N CYS A 153 -2.34 -7.20 6.42
CA CYS A 153 -0.97 -7.34 6.93
C CYS A 153 -0.83 -6.79 8.35
N ALA A 154 -1.30 -5.57 8.60
CA ALA A 154 -1.25 -4.95 9.94
C ALA A 154 -2.10 -5.74 10.96
N ALA A 155 -3.28 -6.21 10.56
CA ALA A 155 -4.14 -7.06 11.38
C ALA A 155 -3.47 -8.41 11.69
N ALA A 156 -2.78 -9.01 10.73
CA ALA A 156 -2.04 -10.26 10.94
C ALA A 156 -0.95 -10.11 12.01
N VAL A 157 -0.17 -9.01 11.99
CA VAL A 157 0.80 -8.74 13.06
C VAL A 157 0.09 -8.55 14.40
N ASN A 158 -1.01 -7.80 14.43
CA ASN A 158 -1.79 -7.59 15.66
C ASN A 158 -2.35 -8.91 16.25
N LEU A 159 -2.76 -9.85 15.40
CA LEU A 159 -3.20 -11.19 15.80
C LEU A 159 -2.02 -12.05 16.27
N ALA A 160 -0.90 -12.04 15.56
CA ALA A 160 0.32 -12.74 15.97
C ALA A 160 0.87 -12.22 17.30
N GLN A 161 0.64 -10.94 17.61
CA GLN A 161 1.00 -10.29 18.85
C GLN A 161 0.00 -10.50 20.01
N ALA A 162 -1.17 -11.09 19.75
CA ALA A 162 -2.21 -11.29 20.74
C ALA A 162 -1.86 -12.43 21.72
N ARG A 163 -2.66 -12.59 22.77
CA ARG A 163 -2.56 -13.78 23.63
C ARG A 163 -3.06 -15.01 22.85
N PRO A 164 -2.38 -16.16 22.90
CA PRO A 164 -2.80 -17.34 22.17
C PRO A 164 -4.19 -17.80 22.60
N ARG A 165 -5.13 -17.87 21.64
CA ARG A 165 -6.51 -18.32 21.84
C ARG A 165 -7.03 -18.93 20.54
N LEU A 166 -7.94 -19.90 20.64
CA LEU A 166 -8.58 -20.50 19.45
C LEU A 166 -9.23 -19.45 18.54
N LEU A 167 -9.86 -18.42 19.12
CA LEU A 167 -10.46 -17.33 18.35
C LEU A 167 -9.43 -16.54 17.52
N VAL A 168 -8.18 -16.44 17.98
CA VAL A 168 -7.10 -15.78 17.22
C VAL A 168 -6.71 -16.63 16.03
N ASP A 169 -6.64 -17.96 16.18
CA ASP A 169 -6.38 -18.88 15.06
C ASP A 169 -7.49 -18.82 14.02
N VAL A 170 -8.77 -18.83 14.45
CA VAL A 170 -9.93 -18.70 13.55
C VAL A 170 -9.91 -17.36 12.82
N ALA A 171 -9.65 -16.26 13.53
CA ALA A 171 -9.54 -14.94 12.92
C ALA A 171 -8.37 -14.85 11.93
N ALA A 172 -7.23 -15.46 12.23
CA ALA A 172 -6.09 -15.50 11.34
C ALA A 172 -6.41 -16.24 10.03
N VAL A 173 -7.07 -17.40 10.13
CA VAL A 173 -7.50 -18.19 8.95
C VAL A 173 -8.51 -17.40 8.12
N ALA A 174 -9.53 -16.83 8.75
CA ALA A 174 -10.52 -16.00 8.06
C ALA A 174 -9.87 -14.81 7.35
N LEU A 175 -8.92 -14.13 8.02
CA LEU A 175 -8.19 -13.00 7.46
C LEU A 175 -7.34 -13.40 6.24
N LEU A 176 -6.64 -14.54 6.30
CA LEU A 176 -5.86 -15.06 5.17
C LEU A 176 -6.76 -15.40 3.99
N VAL A 177 -7.85 -16.14 4.21
CA VAL A 177 -8.81 -16.49 3.14
C VAL A 177 -9.38 -15.24 2.50
N PHE A 178 -9.81 -14.26 3.31
CA PHE A 178 -10.30 -12.99 2.82
C PHE A 178 -9.26 -12.26 1.96
N ALA A 179 -8.01 -12.18 2.43
CA ALA A 179 -6.93 -11.52 1.69
C ALA A 179 -6.61 -12.22 0.35
N MET A 180 -6.44 -13.55 0.36
CA MET A 180 -6.12 -14.34 -0.84
C MET A 180 -7.20 -14.26 -1.91
N LEU A 181 -8.46 -14.17 -1.51
CA LEU A 181 -9.59 -14.04 -2.44
C LEU A 181 -9.85 -12.59 -2.88
N THR A 182 -9.15 -11.60 -2.30
CA THR A 182 -9.29 -10.18 -2.65
C THR A 182 -8.25 -9.76 -3.70
N LEU A 183 -6.98 -10.06 -3.47
CA LEU A 183 -5.87 -9.79 -4.39
C LEU A 183 -4.80 -10.86 -4.25
N GLU A 184 -4.01 -11.09 -5.29
CA GLU A 184 -2.90 -12.07 -5.26
C GLU A 184 -1.83 -11.67 -4.24
N SER A 185 -1.59 -10.37 -4.07
CA SER A 185 -0.70 -9.86 -3.01
C SER A 185 -1.21 -10.21 -1.60
N GLY A 186 -2.48 -10.59 -1.43
CA GLY A 186 -3.04 -11.11 -0.19
C GLY A 186 -2.36 -12.39 0.32
N LEU A 187 -1.66 -13.12 -0.54
CA LEU A 187 -0.82 -14.27 -0.14
C LEU A 187 0.31 -13.85 0.82
N ILE A 188 0.75 -12.59 0.79
CA ILE A 188 1.77 -12.05 1.71
C ILE A 188 1.32 -12.12 3.17
N VAL A 189 0.01 -12.18 3.45
CA VAL A 189 -0.52 -12.29 4.82
C VAL A 189 -0.05 -13.60 5.48
N TRP A 190 0.07 -14.69 4.73
CA TRP A 190 0.66 -15.93 5.24
C TRP A 190 2.14 -15.74 5.61
N VAL A 191 2.91 -15.04 4.76
CA VAL A 191 4.32 -14.72 5.01
C VAL A 191 4.47 -13.92 6.30
N VAL A 192 3.58 -12.95 6.55
CA VAL A 192 3.55 -12.17 7.79
C VAL A 192 3.34 -13.08 9.01
N PHE A 193 2.37 -14.00 8.97
CA PHE A 193 2.15 -14.93 10.07
C PHE A 193 3.33 -15.88 10.29
N ALA A 194 3.89 -16.43 9.21
CA ALA A 194 5.05 -17.31 9.29
C ALA A 194 6.29 -16.60 9.86
N ALA A 195 6.57 -15.39 9.38
CA ALA A 195 7.68 -14.56 9.87
C ALA A 195 7.49 -14.17 11.34
N ALA A 196 6.29 -13.71 11.73
CA ALA A 196 5.96 -13.38 13.11
C ALA A 196 6.15 -14.58 14.04
N TRP A 197 5.67 -15.76 13.63
CA TRP A 197 5.83 -17.00 14.37
C TRP A 197 7.32 -17.41 14.48
N ALA A 198 8.09 -17.27 13.40
CA ALA A 198 9.52 -17.57 13.40
C ALA A 198 10.32 -16.70 14.39
N VAL A 199 9.95 -15.42 14.54
CA VAL A 199 10.58 -14.48 15.49
C VAL A 199 9.98 -14.52 16.91
N GLY A 200 9.09 -15.48 17.17
CA GLY A 200 8.57 -15.78 18.51
C GLY A 200 7.27 -15.09 18.89
N GLU A 201 6.56 -14.42 17.99
CA GLU A 201 5.20 -13.95 18.24
C GLU A 201 4.23 -15.14 18.13
N ARG A 202 3.70 -15.59 19.28
CA ARG A 202 2.92 -16.83 19.40
C ARG A 202 1.42 -16.65 19.50
N GLY A 203 0.89 -15.47 19.16
CA GLY A 203 -0.55 -15.20 19.21
C GLY A 203 -1.35 -16.15 18.32
N VAL A 204 -0.81 -16.53 17.17
CA VAL A 204 -1.29 -17.67 16.37
C VAL A 204 -0.56 -18.94 16.81
N SER A 205 -1.34 -19.96 17.17
CA SER A 205 -0.79 -21.23 17.63
C SER A 205 -0.11 -22.01 16.50
N ARG A 206 0.66 -23.04 16.84
CA ARG A 206 1.22 -23.96 15.82
C ARG A 206 0.13 -24.61 14.97
N ARG A 207 -1.03 -24.95 15.58
CA ARG A 207 -2.18 -25.53 14.87
C ARG A 207 -2.79 -24.51 13.92
N GLY A 208 -2.93 -23.26 14.36
CA GLY A 208 -3.34 -22.14 13.51
C GLY A 208 -2.42 -21.96 12.31
N LEU A 209 -1.10 -21.98 12.50
CA LEU A 209 -0.14 -21.88 11.39
C LEU A 209 -0.24 -23.05 10.40
N ILE A 210 -0.44 -24.28 10.88
CA ILE A 210 -0.69 -25.44 10.01
C ILE A 210 -1.97 -25.23 9.19
N ALA A 211 -3.05 -24.75 9.81
CA ALA A 211 -4.30 -24.45 9.12
C ALA A 211 -4.14 -23.34 8.07
N LEU A 212 -3.40 -22.26 8.38
CA LEU A 212 -3.06 -21.21 7.43
C LEU A 212 -2.32 -21.75 6.20
N THR A 213 -1.31 -22.60 6.42
CA THR A 213 -0.55 -23.25 5.34
C THR A 213 -1.42 -24.21 4.53
N ALA A 214 -2.33 -24.95 5.17
CA ALA A 214 -3.29 -25.81 4.48
C ALA A 214 -4.25 -25.00 3.60
N CYS A 215 -4.76 -23.86 4.09
CA CYS A 215 -5.59 -22.94 3.30
C CYS A 215 -4.82 -22.37 2.09
N LEU A 216 -3.55 -22.02 2.27
CA LEU A 216 -2.68 -21.58 1.17
C LEU A 216 -2.52 -22.69 0.13
N GLY A 217 -2.23 -23.92 0.55
CA GLY A 217 -2.16 -25.08 -0.34
C GLY A 217 -3.47 -25.35 -1.09
N ALA A 218 -4.61 -25.27 -0.38
CA ALA A 218 -5.93 -25.42 -0.98
C ALA A 218 -6.23 -24.32 -2.01
N TYR A 219 -5.81 -23.08 -1.76
CA TYR A 219 -5.93 -21.98 -2.73
C TYR A 219 -5.13 -22.29 -4.01
N PHE A 220 -3.88 -22.74 -3.90
CA PHE A 220 -3.07 -23.10 -5.07
C PHE A 220 -3.66 -24.28 -5.85
N ILE A 221 -4.10 -25.34 -5.17
CA ILE A 221 -4.75 -26.49 -5.80
C ILE A 221 -6.04 -26.04 -6.50
N GLY A 222 -6.89 -25.28 -5.81
CA GLY A 222 -8.13 -24.77 -6.38
C GLY A 222 -7.90 -23.91 -7.62
N ARG A 223 -7.01 -22.92 -7.51
CA ARG A 223 -6.73 -21.97 -8.59
C ARG A 223 -6.06 -22.63 -9.79
N PHE A 224 -4.96 -23.35 -9.59
CA PHE A 224 -4.10 -23.80 -10.70
C PHE A 224 -4.43 -25.20 -11.20
N ILE A 225 -4.96 -26.08 -10.35
CA ILE A 225 -5.24 -27.48 -10.75
C ILE A 225 -6.72 -27.67 -11.09
N LEU A 226 -7.63 -27.19 -10.24
CA LEU A 226 -9.06 -27.46 -10.42
C LEU A 226 -9.73 -26.50 -11.41
N ILE A 227 -9.36 -25.22 -11.38
CA ILE A 227 -9.94 -24.18 -12.24
C ILE A 227 -9.13 -23.98 -13.52
N GLY A 228 -7.84 -24.34 -13.51
CA GLY A 228 -6.94 -24.10 -14.64
C GLY A 228 -6.55 -22.63 -14.81
N GLY A 229 -6.56 -21.85 -13.72
CA GLY A 229 -6.11 -20.45 -13.75
C GLY A 229 -4.62 -20.34 -14.08
N SER A 230 -4.23 -19.23 -14.69
CA SER A 230 -2.84 -18.88 -15.01
C SER A 230 -2.29 -17.80 -14.07
N VAL A 231 -0.98 -17.57 -14.17
CA VAL A 231 -0.34 -16.36 -13.65
C VAL A 231 -0.38 -15.30 -14.75
N PRO A 232 -0.53 -14.01 -14.43
CA PRO A 232 -0.43 -12.93 -15.41
C PRO A 232 0.79 -13.07 -16.34
N GLY A 233 0.55 -13.00 -17.63
CA GLY A 233 1.57 -13.09 -18.68
C GLY A 233 2.25 -11.76 -19.00
N LEU A 234 3.27 -11.82 -19.87
CA LEU A 234 3.97 -10.63 -20.40
C LEU A 234 3.09 -9.79 -21.34
N ASP A 235 2.00 -10.37 -21.83
CA ASP A 235 1.05 -9.82 -22.79
C ASP A 235 -0.07 -8.99 -22.15
N GLU A 236 -0.15 -8.94 -20.81
CA GLU A 236 -1.28 -8.31 -20.12
C GLU A 236 -1.06 -6.83 -19.80
N ARG A 237 0.17 -6.41 -19.49
CA ARG A 237 0.45 -5.08 -18.93
C ARG A 237 1.78 -4.50 -19.39
N SER A 238 1.77 -3.20 -19.70
CA SER A 238 2.99 -2.42 -19.84
C SER A 238 3.74 -2.37 -18.51
N THR A 239 5.07 -2.45 -18.55
CA THR A 239 5.93 -2.46 -17.36
C THR A 239 7.23 -1.71 -17.63
N GLY A 240 7.78 -1.03 -16.63
CA GLY A 240 9.09 -0.40 -16.72
C GLY A 240 10.22 -1.40 -16.91
N PHE A 241 11.18 -1.07 -17.76
CA PHE A 241 12.42 -1.83 -17.94
C PHE A 241 13.56 -0.88 -18.33
N GLY A 242 14.61 -0.83 -17.52
CA GLY A 242 15.70 0.13 -17.67
C GLY A 242 15.19 1.57 -17.53
N PHE A 243 15.21 2.33 -18.61
CA PHE A 243 14.90 3.77 -18.63
C PHE A 243 13.57 4.11 -19.32
N ALA A 244 12.76 3.12 -19.68
CA ALA A 244 11.52 3.28 -20.41
C ALA A 244 10.44 2.30 -19.94
N VAL A 245 9.19 2.57 -20.32
CA VAL A 245 8.07 1.63 -20.17
C VAL A 245 7.94 0.82 -21.46
N LEU A 246 7.94 -0.50 -21.35
CA LEU A 246 7.76 -1.39 -22.49
C LEU A 246 6.29 -1.80 -22.57
N GLY A 247 5.72 -1.78 -23.78
CA GLY A 247 4.39 -2.30 -24.04
C GLY A 247 4.36 -3.85 -24.06
N PRO A 248 3.18 -4.48 -23.95
CA PRO A 248 3.06 -5.93 -23.92
C PRO A 248 3.71 -6.64 -25.12
N ASP A 249 3.49 -6.14 -26.34
CA ASP A 249 4.09 -6.73 -27.56
C ASP A 249 5.63 -6.70 -27.53
N GLU A 250 6.20 -5.66 -26.94
CA GLU A 250 7.64 -5.51 -26.82
C GLU A 250 8.21 -6.43 -25.73
N LEU A 251 7.50 -6.60 -24.61
CA LEU A 251 7.85 -7.55 -23.57
C LEU A 251 7.83 -8.99 -24.11
N VAL A 252 6.79 -9.38 -24.84
CA VAL A 252 6.71 -10.70 -25.49
C VAL A 252 7.83 -10.87 -26.51
N ARG A 253 8.12 -9.85 -27.33
CA ARG A 253 9.20 -9.93 -28.32
C ARG A 253 10.58 -10.11 -27.68
N ARG A 254 10.86 -9.44 -26.55
CA ARG A 254 12.17 -9.46 -25.89
C ARG A 254 12.34 -10.66 -24.95
N PHE A 255 11.29 -11.03 -24.24
CA PHE A 255 11.35 -11.99 -23.13
C PHE A 255 10.41 -13.19 -23.28
N GLY A 256 9.60 -13.28 -24.34
CA GLY A 256 8.63 -14.36 -24.52
C GLY A 256 9.27 -15.76 -24.62
N ALA A 257 10.47 -15.86 -25.20
CA ALA A 257 11.21 -17.12 -25.25
C ALA A 257 11.82 -17.51 -23.89
N ASN A 258 12.14 -16.53 -23.04
CA ASN A 258 12.69 -16.74 -21.71
C ASN A 258 12.32 -15.55 -20.79
N PRO A 259 11.24 -15.66 -20.00
CA PRO A 259 10.78 -14.55 -19.14
C PRO A 259 11.63 -14.35 -17.88
N LEU A 260 12.51 -15.30 -17.54
CA LEU A 260 13.25 -15.29 -16.28
C LEU A 260 14.10 -14.03 -16.06
N PRO A 261 14.85 -13.49 -17.04
CA PRO A 261 15.61 -12.25 -16.85
C PRO A 261 14.73 -11.06 -16.49
N PHE A 262 13.53 -10.97 -17.08
CA PHE A 262 12.56 -9.91 -16.78
C PHE A 262 11.99 -10.07 -15.36
N TYR A 263 11.68 -11.29 -14.94
CA TYR A 263 11.21 -11.55 -13.57
C TYR A 263 12.28 -11.24 -12.53
N ILE A 264 13.54 -11.61 -12.77
CA ILE A 264 14.67 -11.25 -11.90
C ILE A 264 14.81 -9.72 -11.84
N TYR A 265 14.71 -9.04 -12.99
CA TYR A 265 14.74 -7.58 -13.04
C TYR A 265 13.65 -6.96 -12.17
N ASN A 266 12.38 -7.38 -12.31
CA ASN A 266 11.27 -6.87 -11.51
C ASN A 266 11.46 -7.16 -10.02
N VAL A 267 11.95 -8.34 -9.63
CA VAL A 267 12.27 -8.64 -8.22
C VAL A 267 13.33 -7.67 -7.68
N ILE A 268 14.41 -7.42 -8.43
CA ILE A 268 15.45 -6.46 -8.03
C ILE A 268 14.87 -5.03 -7.95
N CYS A 269 14.00 -4.66 -8.89
CA CYS A 269 13.27 -3.39 -8.87
C CYS A 269 12.40 -3.26 -7.62
N GLY A 270 11.60 -4.27 -7.29
CA GLY A 270 10.76 -4.31 -6.09
C GLY A 270 11.57 -4.20 -4.78
N LEU A 271 12.74 -4.84 -4.72
CA LEU A 271 13.65 -4.66 -3.58
C LEU A 271 14.17 -3.22 -3.50
N SER A 272 14.64 -2.69 -4.63
CA SER A 272 15.33 -1.40 -4.70
C SER A 272 14.36 -0.23 -4.53
N THR A 273 13.14 -0.32 -5.08
CA THR A 273 12.08 0.69 -4.92
C THR A 273 11.80 0.91 -3.44
N VAL A 274 11.64 -0.14 -2.62
CA VAL A 274 11.39 0.04 -1.18
C VAL A 274 12.62 0.61 -0.45
N LEU A 275 13.81 0.09 -0.75
CA LEU A 275 15.04 0.43 0.00
C LEU A 275 15.63 1.80 -0.37
N PHE A 276 15.47 2.22 -1.61
CA PHE A 276 16.16 3.37 -2.20
C PHE A 276 15.22 4.34 -2.92
N ALA A 277 13.90 4.08 -2.93
CA ALA A 277 12.92 4.84 -3.71
C ALA A 277 13.14 4.81 -5.24
N GLU A 278 13.95 3.87 -5.74
CA GLU A 278 14.25 3.70 -7.16
C GLU A 278 14.58 2.23 -7.47
N PRO A 279 14.15 1.68 -8.63
CA PRO A 279 13.36 2.29 -9.71
C PRO A 279 11.89 2.49 -9.33
N ARG A 280 11.19 3.38 -10.04
CA ARG A 280 9.75 3.64 -9.87
C ARG A 280 8.99 2.94 -10.99
N GLY A 281 8.08 2.02 -10.64
CA GLY A 281 7.36 1.21 -11.63
C GLY A 281 8.28 0.44 -12.59
N GLY A 282 9.49 0.06 -12.13
CA GLY A 282 10.50 -0.61 -12.95
C GLY A 282 11.34 0.33 -13.84
N VAL A 283 11.19 1.65 -13.74
CA VAL A 283 11.99 2.64 -14.49
C VAL A 283 13.00 3.35 -13.59
N TRP A 284 14.28 3.37 -13.98
CA TRP A 284 15.40 4.05 -13.30
C TRP A 284 15.44 5.54 -13.66
N ALA A 285 14.37 6.27 -13.29
CA ALA A 285 14.20 7.67 -13.65
C ALA A 285 15.26 8.60 -13.03
N PHE A 286 15.60 8.41 -11.75
CA PHE A 286 16.59 9.24 -11.08
C PHE A 286 18.00 8.99 -11.62
N VAL A 287 18.40 7.73 -11.86
CA VAL A 287 19.68 7.42 -12.51
C VAL A 287 19.76 8.08 -13.89
N ARG A 288 18.69 8.02 -14.69
CA ARG A 288 18.63 8.67 -16.01
C ARG A 288 18.80 10.19 -15.90
N GLU A 289 18.09 10.82 -14.98
CA GLU A 289 18.12 12.29 -14.79
C GLU A 289 19.45 12.78 -14.21
N VAL A 290 20.04 12.05 -13.27
CA VAL A 290 21.41 12.31 -12.79
C VAL A 290 22.43 12.18 -13.92
N SER A 291 22.31 11.13 -14.75
CA SER A 291 23.23 10.91 -15.87
C SER A 291 23.14 11.99 -16.96
N SER A 292 21.99 12.66 -17.07
CA SER A 292 21.76 13.78 -17.97
C SER A 292 22.03 15.14 -17.31
N GLY A 293 22.44 15.18 -16.03
CA GLY A 293 22.78 16.40 -15.31
C GLY A 293 21.58 17.22 -14.86
N LEU A 294 20.36 16.65 -14.89
CA LEU A 294 19.10 17.34 -14.60
C LEU A 294 18.24 16.57 -13.58
N PRO A 295 18.75 16.16 -12.40
CA PRO A 295 17.91 15.49 -11.40
C PRO A 295 16.88 16.44 -10.81
N GLU A 296 15.62 16.01 -10.77
CA GLU A 296 14.59 16.78 -10.09
C GLU A 296 14.77 16.78 -8.55
N PRO A 297 14.55 17.91 -7.85
CA PRO A 297 14.82 18.02 -6.41
C PRO A 297 14.10 16.99 -5.55
N TRP A 298 12.84 16.68 -5.85
CA TRP A 298 12.05 15.70 -5.12
C TRP A 298 12.61 14.27 -5.25
N GLN A 299 13.24 13.92 -6.39
CA GLN A 299 13.88 12.62 -6.56
C GLN A 299 15.10 12.47 -5.65
N ILE A 300 15.90 13.53 -5.54
CA ILE A 300 17.06 13.58 -4.62
C ILE A 300 16.57 13.35 -3.19
N VAL A 301 15.50 14.04 -2.77
CA VAL A 301 14.91 13.88 -1.44
C VAL A 301 14.45 12.43 -1.23
N ASN A 302 13.74 11.84 -2.20
CA ASN A 302 13.25 10.46 -2.10
C ASN A 302 14.38 9.45 -1.96
N VAL A 303 15.37 9.49 -2.86
CA VAL A 303 16.49 8.55 -2.88
C VAL A 303 17.35 8.70 -1.63
N PHE A 304 17.69 9.94 -1.25
CA PHE A 304 18.50 10.20 -0.07
C PHE A 304 17.82 9.73 1.21
N THR A 305 16.54 10.07 1.41
CA THR A 305 15.79 9.73 2.63
C THR A 305 15.59 8.23 2.80
N SER A 306 15.21 7.53 1.73
CA SER A 306 15.10 6.06 1.74
C SER A 306 16.48 5.42 1.97
N THR A 307 17.52 5.85 1.26
CA THR A 307 18.87 5.30 1.42
C THR A 307 19.39 5.47 2.85
N ALA A 308 19.27 6.68 3.42
CA ALA A 308 19.72 6.96 4.78
C ALA A 308 18.96 6.11 5.83
N THR A 309 17.65 5.97 5.67
CA THR A 309 16.80 5.13 6.54
C THR A 309 17.17 3.64 6.39
N THR A 310 17.45 3.18 5.18
CA THR A 310 17.92 1.82 4.88
C THR A 310 19.28 1.54 5.52
N VAL A 311 20.24 2.47 5.43
CA VAL A 311 21.54 2.34 6.10
C VAL A 311 21.38 2.25 7.61
N ILE A 312 20.47 3.02 8.20
CA ILE A 312 20.14 2.95 9.64
C ILE A 312 19.61 1.56 10.02
N ILE A 313 18.66 1.01 9.27
CA ILE A 313 18.10 -0.33 9.50
C ILE A 313 19.17 -1.41 9.30
N ALA A 314 19.95 -1.33 8.22
CA ALA A 314 21.01 -2.29 7.91
C ALA A 314 22.09 -2.30 8.99
N ARG A 315 22.52 -1.12 9.47
CA ARG A 315 23.46 -1.01 10.59
C ARG A 315 22.90 -1.67 11.85
N TYR A 316 21.63 -1.43 12.17
CA TYR A 316 20.97 -2.11 13.30
C TYR A 316 21.01 -3.63 13.11
N ALA A 317 20.59 -4.15 11.95
CA ALA A 317 20.60 -5.57 11.64
C ALA A 317 21.99 -6.20 11.80
N LEU A 318 23.03 -5.54 11.29
CA LEU A 318 24.42 -6.01 11.40
C LEU A 318 24.90 -6.09 12.85
N THR A 319 24.56 -5.09 13.69
CA THR A 319 24.94 -5.13 15.12
C THR A 319 24.18 -6.18 15.92
N ARG A 320 23.00 -6.61 15.44
CA ARG A 320 22.17 -7.63 16.09
C ARG A 320 22.33 -9.04 15.50
N ALA A 321 23.07 -9.20 14.41
CA ALA A 321 23.20 -10.47 13.68
C ALA A 321 23.67 -11.64 14.57
N ALA A 322 24.61 -11.41 15.48
CA ALA A 322 25.07 -12.46 16.41
C ALA A 322 23.96 -12.92 17.37
N ALA A 323 23.17 -11.98 17.90
CA ALA A 323 22.03 -12.27 18.78
C ALA A 323 20.92 -13.04 18.04
N TRP A 324 20.66 -12.70 16.77
CA TRP A 324 19.69 -13.39 15.93
C TRP A 324 20.12 -14.83 15.61
N ARG A 325 21.41 -15.07 15.34
CA ARG A 325 21.94 -16.44 15.18
C ARG A 325 21.79 -17.28 16.44
N ALA A 326 21.86 -16.64 17.61
CA ALA A 326 21.59 -17.29 18.90
C ALA A 326 20.08 -17.45 19.20
N GLY A 327 19.18 -17.05 18.29
CA GLY A 327 17.73 -17.13 18.48
C GLY A 327 17.17 -16.13 19.50
N THR A 328 17.93 -15.10 19.84
CA THR A 328 17.51 -14.07 20.81
C THR A 328 16.99 -12.84 20.07
N PHE A 329 15.71 -12.53 20.28
CA PHE A 329 15.01 -11.43 19.60
C PHE A 329 14.39 -10.47 20.60
N THR A 330 14.76 -9.20 20.53
CA THR A 330 14.02 -8.08 21.15
C THR A 330 12.78 -7.73 20.31
N ASP A 331 11.90 -6.88 20.84
CA ASP A 331 10.75 -6.39 20.07
C ASP A 331 11.17 -5.66 18.79
N ALA A 332 12.30 -4.93 18.80
CA ALA A 332 12.83 -4.27 17.61
C ALA A 332 13.39 -5.28 16.59
N ASP A 333 14.11 -6.30 17.07
CA ASP A 333 14.64 -7.37 16.22
C ASP A 333 13.52 -8.07 15.43
N ARG A 334 12.40 -8.34 16.09
CA ARG A 334 11.24 -9.01 15.46
C ARG A 334 10.75 -8.25 14.23
N PHE A 335 10.57 -6.93 14.34
CA PHE A 335 10.08 -6.11 13.21
C PHE A 335 11.11 -6.00 12.09
N VAL A 336 12.39 -5.86 12.41
CA VAL A 336 13.45 -5.81 11.39
C VAL A 336 13.53 -7.14 10.65
N VAL A 337 13.50 -8.28 11.35
CA VAL A 337 13.50 -9.60 10.70
C VAL A 337 12.23 -9.83 9.88
N MET A 338 11.06 -9.45 10.40
CA MET A 338 9.81 -9.52 9.62
C MET A 338 9.90 -8.69 8.34
N PHE A 339 10.43 -7.47 8.40
CA PHE A 339 10.69 -6.64 7.22
C PHE A 339 11.63 -7.35 6.23
N LEU A 340 12.75 -7.89 6.69
CA LEU A 340 13.72 -8.61 5.86
C LEU A 340 13.15 -9.88 5.20
N VAL A 341 12.11 -10.48 5.77
CA VAL A 341 11.40 -11.63 5.18
C VAL A 341 10.29 -11.19 4.22
N VAL A 342 9.49 -10.20 4.62
CA VAL A 342 8.35 -9.70 3.82
C VAL A 342 8.85 -9.01 2.56
N LEU A 343 9.93 -8.22 2.62
CA LEU A 343 10.48 -7.49 1.47
C LEU A 343 10.76 -8.40 0.25
N PRO A 344 11.59 -9.45 0.33
CA PRO A 344 11.85 -10.32 -0.81
C PRO A 344 10.64 -11.14 -1.22
N ALA A 345 9.82 -11.62 -0.27
CA ALA A 345 8.59 -12.34 -0.60
C ALA A 345 7.60 -11.45 -1.38
N ASN A 346 7.50 -10.18 -1.01
CA ASN A 346 6.67 -9.20 -1.70
C ASN A 346 7.22 -8.89 -3.10
N ALA A 347 8.55 -8.74 -3.24
CA ALA A 347 9.18 -8.51 -4.54
C ALA A 347 8.94 -9.67 -5.51
N VAL A 348 8.91 -10.91 -5.02
CA VAL A 348 8.53 -12.08 -5.84
C VAL A 348 7.09 -11.99 -6.36
N PHE A 349 6.15 -11.43 -5.61
CA PHE A 349 4.78 -11.19 -6.10
C PHE A 349 4.71 -10.11 -7.18
N ALA A 350 5.70 -9.22 -7.27
CA ALA A 350 5.83 -8.22 -8.32
C ALA A 350 6.64 -8.72 -9.54
N ALA A 351 7.11 -9.97 -9.52
CA ALA A 351 7.97 -10.49 -10.59
C ALA A 351 7.32 -10.43 -11.98
N ALA A 352 6.01 -10.68 -12.09
CA ALA A 352 5.30 -10.69 -13.37
C ALA A 352 5.14 -9.29 -13.98
N TYR A 353 4.94 -8.26 -13.16
CA TYR A 353 4.94 -6.85 -13.57
C TYR A 353 5.22 -5.96 -12.35
N GLU A 354 6.04 -4.94 -12.54
CA GLU A 354 6.42 -4.04 -11.46
C GLU A 354 5.43 -2.88 -11.35
N LYS A 355 4.86 -2.72 -10.15
CA LYS A 355 4.08 -1.54 -9.78
C LYS A 355 4.34 -1.25 -8.31
N ASP A 356 4.69 -0.01 -7.98
CA ASP A 356 5.15 0.34 -6.63
C ASP A 356 4.12 0.01 -5.53
N VAL A 357 2.83 0.16 -5.84
CA VAL A 357 1.73 -0.20 -4.93
C VAL A 357 1.70 -1.68 -4.54
N ILE A 358 2.23 -2.59 -5.37
CA ILE A 358 2.34 -4.02 -5.03
C ILE A 358 3.30 -4.19 -3.86
N MET A 359 4.33 -3.34 -3.77
CA MET A 359 5.34 -3.33 -2.71
C MET A 359 4.88 -2.62 -1.43
N SER A 360 3.61 -2.20 -1.35
CA SER A 360 3.09 -1.50 -0.18
C SER A 360 3.17 -2.30 1.14
N PRO A 361 2.92 -3.64 1.19
CA PRO A 361 3.15 -4.40 2.42
C PRO A 361 4.59 -4.31 2.91
N ALA A 362 5.58 -4.45 2.01
CA ALA A 362 6.98 -4.23 2.37
C ALA A 362 7.24 -2.80 2.86
N GLY A 363 6.60 -1.79 2.26
CA GLY A 363 6.65 -0.39 2.74
C GLY A 363 6.10 -0.20 4.16
N LEU A 364 4.99 -0.88 4.51
CA LEU A 364 4.45 -0.90 5.86
C LEU A 364 5.45 -1.46 6.87
N PHE A 365 6.09 -2.59 6.54
CA PHE A 365 7.11 -3.19 7.41
C PHE A 365 8.40 -2.40 7.46
N TYR A 366 8.77 -1.70 6.38
CA TYR A 366 9.90 -0.78 6.35
C TYR A 366 9.70 0.36 7.35
N ALA A 367 8.53 1.00 7.35
CA ALA A 367 8.18 2.04 8.31
C ALA A 367 8.19 1.53 9.76
N ALA A 368 7.68 0.31 10.00
CA ALA A 368 7.69 -0.32 11.31
C ALA A 368 9.10 -0.68 11.80
N ALA A 369 9.97 -1.18 10.92
CA ALA A 369 11.36 -1.46 11.21
C ALA A 369 12.11 -0.15 11.53
N ALA A 370 11.94 0.89 10.72
CA ALA A 370 12.54 2.20 10.97
C ALA A 370 12.12 2.78 12.34
N PHE A 371 10.83 2.71 12.67
CA PHE A 371 10.32 3.12 13.99
C PHE A 371 11.06 2.43 15.13
N MET A 372 11.14 1.09 15.06
CA MET A 372 11.74 0.30 16.14
C MET A 372 13.23 0.61 16.28
N VAL A 373 13.94 0.74 15.17
CA VAL A 373 15.37 1.09 15.17
C VAL A 373 15.59 2.47 15.78
N VAL A 374 14.83 3.49 15.35
CA VAL A 374 14.97 4.86 15.88
C VAL A 374 14.60 4.92 17.36
N ARG A 375 13.59 4.17 17.81
CA ARG A 375 13.19 4.13 19.23
C ARG A 375 14.30 3.60 20.13
N GLU A 376 15.03 2.57 19.69
CA GLU A 376 16.12 1.94 20.46
C GLU A 376 17.45 2.70 20.36
N MET A 377 17.57 3.66 19.45
CA MET A 377 18.79 4.46 19.30
C MET A 377 18.97 5.40 20.50
N PRO A 378 20.08 5.31 21.24
CA PRO A 378 20.38 6.32 22.24
C PRO A 378 20.62 7.65 21.52
N ALA A 379 19.96 8.72 21.98
CA ALA A 379 19.94 10.04 21.35
C ALA A 379 21.34 10.65 21.05
N PHE A 380 22.41 10.08 21.58
CA PHE A 380 23.78 10.58 21.50
C PHE A 380 24.76 9.74 20.66
N ARG A 381 24.37 8.57 20.10
CA ARG A 381 25.32 7.68 19.37
C ARG A 381 25.23 7.72 17.84
N VAL A 382 24.09 8.12 17.29
CA VAL A 382 23.97 8.47 15.88
C VAL A 382 24.05 9.98 15.80
N ALA A 383 24.71 10.54 14.78
CA ALA A 383 24.73 11.98 14.56
C ALA A 383 23.27 12.48 14.58
N PRO A 384 22.83 13.25 15.59
CA PRO A 384 21.45 13.72 15.69
C PRO A 384 21.02 14.46 14.43
N THR A 385 21.98 15.10 13.77
CA THR A 385 21.89 15.70 12.45
C THR A 385 21.35 14.73 11.39
N LEU A 386 21.83 13.48 11.32
CA LEU A 386 21.35 12.51 10.33
C LEU A 386 19.88 12.14 10.58
N ILE A 387 19.50 11.89 11.83
CA ILE A 387 18.11 11.57 12.18
C ILE A 387 17.20 12.77 11.87
N MET A 388 17.66 13.98 12.16
CA MET A 388 16.94 15.21 11.85
C MET A 388 16.78 15.40 10.34
N LEU A 389 17.83 15.20 9.54
CA LEU A 389 17.77 15.28 8.07
C LEU A 389 16.81 14.23 7.50
N VAL A 390 16.87 12.99 8.00
CA VAL A 390 15.94 11.93 7.62
C VAL A 390 14.50 12.33 7.98
N ALA A 391 14.27 12.89 9.16
CA ALA A 391 12.94 13.34 9.57
C ALA A 391 12.41 14.51 8.74
N ILE A 392 13.26 15.49 8.41
CA ILE A 392 12.91 16.59 7.51
C ILE A 392 12.52 16.04 6.15
N GLY A 393 13.34 15.17 5.56
CA GLY A 393 13.06 14.64 4.24
C GLY A 393 11.79 13.76 4.18
N TRP A 394 11.53 12.92 5.18
CA TRP A 394 10.25 12.21 5.28
C TRP A 394 9.07 13.14 5.52
N THR A 395 9.26 14.28 6.20
CA THR A 395 8.22 15.30 6.35
C THR A 395 7.92 15.99 5.03
N ILE A 396 8.94 16.34 4.23
CA ILE A 396 8.75 16.88 2.86
C ILE A 396 7.95 15.87 2.04
N ARG A 397 8.30 14.57 2.14
CA ARG A 397 7.58 13.51 1.43
C ARG A 397 6.12 13.37 1.87
N TYR A 398 5.90 13.41 3.18
CA TYR A 398 4.56 13.44 3.76
C TYR A 398 3.74 14.65 3.33
N VAL A 399 4.36 15.81 3.10
CA VAL A 399 3.66 16.98 2.57
C VAL A 399 3.31 16.78 1.08
N GLY A 400 4.24 16.22 0.31
CA GLY A 400 4.04 15.96 -1.12
C GLY A 400 2.86 15.06 -1.46
N ILE A 401 2.51 14.09 -0.60
CA ILE A 401 1.29 13.28 -0.82
C ILE A 401 0.02 14.13 -0.87
N HIS A 402 -0.07 15.22 -0.09
CA HIS A 402 -1.27 16.06 -0.08
C HIS A 402 -1.38 16.88 -1.36
N ASP A 403 -0.25 17.37 -1.88
CA ASP A 403 -0.23 18.03 -3.19
C ASP A 403 -0.56 17.04 -4.31
N HIS A 404 -0.02 15.83 -4.25
CA HIS A 404 -0.29 14.77 -5.21
C HIS A 404 -1.75 14.30 -5.19
N LEU A 405 -2.39 14.16 -4.02
CA LEU A 405 -3.82 13.85 -3.92
C LEU A 405 -4.71 14.97 -4.50
N ARG A 406 -4.31 16.23 -4.32
CA ARG A 406 -4.98 17.37 -4.96
C ARG A 406 -4.82 17.32 -6.47
N ALA A 407 -3.59 17.15 -6.97
CA ALA A 407 -3.32 17.02 -8.40
C ALA A 407 -4.17 15.89 -9.00
N ARG A 408 -4.24 14.73 -8.34
CA ARG A 408 -5.11 13.63 -8.76
C ARG A 408 -6.59 14.01 -8.76
N ALA A 409 -7.07 14.81 -7.81
CA ALA A 409 -8.45 15.30 -7.84
C ALA A 409 -8.74 16.18 -9.07
N PHE A 410 -7.76 16.98 -9.50
CA PHE A 410 -7.85 17.76 -10.75
C PHE A 410 -7.88 16.83 -11.96
N ASP A 411 -6.90 15.92 -12.09
CA ASP A 411 -6.79 15.00 -13.24
C ASP A 411 -8.08 14.19 -13.44
N VAL A 412 -8.61 13.62 -12.35
CA VAL A 412 -9.82 12.81 -12.42
C VAL A 412 -11.05 13.63 -12.76
N ARG A 413 -11.10 14.89 -12.32
CA ARG A 413 -12.19 15.79 -12.74
C ARG A 413 -12.09 16.11 -14.23
N ASP A 414 -10.87 16.31 -14.72
CA ASP A 414 -10.60 16.57 -16.13
C ASP A 414 -11.05 15.38 -16.99
N GLU A 415 -10.73 14.14 -16.56
CA GLU A 415 -11.24 12.90 -17.18
C GLU A 415 -12.77 12.93 -17.33
N TRP A 416 -13.51 13.40 -16.31
CA TRP A 416 -14.97 13.52 -16.38
C TRP A 416 -15.47 14.68 -17.22
N ALA A 417 -14.78 15.82 -17.20
CA ALA A 417 -15.14 16.98 -18.01
C ALA A 417 -15.03 16.68 -19.51
N TYR A 418 -14.05 15.85 -19.89
CA TYR A 418 -13.77 15.42 -21.26
C TYR A 418 -14.18 13.96 -21.52
N TYR A 419 -15.22 13.46 -20.85
CA TYR A 419 -15.67 12.07 -21.00
C TYR A 419 -15.87 11.66 -22.47
N ASP A 420 -16.51 12.52 -23.27
CA ASP A 420 -16.86 12.15 -24.66
C ASP A 420 -15.60 12.08 -25.55
N ASP A 421 -14.54 12.81 -25.23
CA ASP A 421 -13.23 12.68 -25.89
C ASP A 421 -12.56 11.38 -25.48
N TRP A 422 -12.54 11.10 -24.17
CA TRP A 422 -12.02 9.85 -23.62
C TRP A 422 -12.71 8.61 -24.22
N ALA A 423 -14.03 8.60 -24.33
CA ALA A 423 -14.80 7.48 -24.88
C ALA A 423 -14.46 7.23 -26.36
N ARG A 424 -14.30 8.31 -27.15
CA ARG A 424 -13.88 8.23 -28.56
C ARG A 424 -12.47 7.68 -28.71
N GLU A 425 -11.53 8.14 -27.88
CA GLU A 425 -10.14 7.68 -27.90
C GLU A 425 -10.00 6.19 -27.54
N GLN A 426 -10.74 5.76 -26.52
CA GLN A 426 -10.77 4.35 -26.11
C GLN A 426 -11.53 3.45 -27.09
N ARG A 427 -12.15 4.03 -28.13
CA ARG A 427 -13.03 3.32 -29.07
C ARG A 427 -14.13 2.55 -28.35
N THR A 428 -14.58 3.07 -27.21
CA THR A 428 -15.63 2.50 -26.37
C THR A 428 -16.95 3.21 -26.62
N ASP A 429 -17.24 3.54 -27.90
CA ASP A 429 -18.55 4.02 -28.36
C ASP A 429 -19.61 2.93 -28.22
N VAL A 430 -19.87 2.54 -26.98
CA VAL A 430 -20.89 1.60 -26.58
C VAL A 430 -22.13 2.43 -26.29
N THR A 431 -23.20 2.16 -27.04
CA THR A 431 -24.51 2.74 -26.75
C THR A 431 -24.92 2.37 -25.32
N LEU A 432 -24.78 3.33 -24.40
CA LEU A 432 -25.15 3.14 -23.00
C LEU A 432 -26.65 2.89 -22.90
N THR A 433 -27.04 1.89 -22.12
CA THR A 433 -28.46 1.70 -21.75
C THR A 433 -28.94 2.92 -20.95
N GLY A 434 -30.25 3.17 -20.93
CA GLY A 434 -30.81 4.33 -20.18
C GLY A 434 -30.37 4.38 -18.71
N ALA A 435 -30.19 3.22 -18.09
CA ALA A 435 -29.75 3.13 -16.71
C ALA A 435 -28.23 3.37 -16.54
N GLN A 436 -27.39 2.94 -17.48
CA GLN A 436 -25.96 3.27 -17.51
C GLN A 436 -25.73 4.76 -17.79
N SER A 437 -26.51 5.36 -18.69
CA SER A 437 -26.51 6.81 -18.94
C SER A 437 -26.88 7.61 -17.68
N ALA A 438 -27.84 7.12 -16.90
CA ALA A 438 -28.19 7.74 -15.62
C ALA A 438 -27.04 7.67 -14.59
N ILE A 439 -26.28 6.57 -14.55
CA ILE A 439 -25.09 6.45 -13.70
C ILE A 439 -23.99 7.40 -14.19
N LYS A 440 -23.70 7.42 -15.50
CA LYS A 440 -22.75 8.36 -16.12
C LYS A 440 -23.07 9.79 -15.69
N GLN A 441 -24.31 10.24 -15.89
CA GLN A 441 -24.71 11.61 -15.59
C GLN A 441 -24.54 11.95 -14.10
N ARG A 442 -24.90 11.03 -13.19
CA ARG A 442 -24.72 11.26 -11.75
C ARG A 442 -23.25 11.41 -11.37
N LEU A 443 -22.37 10.57 -11.90
CA LEU A 443 -20.93 10.66 -11.61
C LEU A 443 -20.32 11.93 -12.18
N LEU A 444 -20.72 12.31 -13.40
CA LEU A 444 -20.32 13.58 -14.01
C LEU A 444 -20.78 14.78 -13.17
N ASP A 445 -22.04 14.79 -12.73
CA ASP A 445 -22.57 15.86 -11.86
C ASP A 445 -21.81 15.93 -10.52
N GLU A 446 -21.49 14.78 -9.92
CA GLU A 446 -20.72 14.70 -8.67
C GLU A 446 -19.28 15.17 -8.84
N ALA A 447 -18.62 14.82 -9.95
CA ALA A 447 -17.24 15.19 -10.25
C ALA A 447 -17.10 16.67 -10.63
N VAL A 448 -17.96 17.17 -11.51
CA VAL A 448 -17.78 18.47 -12.18
C VAL A 448 -18.67 19.56 -11.62
N LEU A 449 -19.93 19.28 -11.26
CA LEU A 449 -20.91 20.33 -10.96
C LEU A 449 -21.06 20.61 -9.46
N ARG A 450 -21.00 19.59 -8.61
CA ARG A 450 -21.40 19.72 -7.19
C ARG A 450 -20.30 20.15 -6.24
N ARG A 451 -19.02 20.01 -6.61
CA ARG A 451 -17.90 20.25 -5.69
C ARG A 451 -16.91 21.19 -6.34
N PRO A 452 -16.75 22.45 -5.90
CA PRO A 452 -15.64 23.27 -6.37
C PRO A 452 -14.31 22.67 -5.90
N LEU A 453 -13.28 22.74 -6.74
CA LEU A 453 -11.94 22.35 -6.34
C LEU A 453 -11.39 23.36 -5.35
N ALA A 454 -10.71 22.87 -4.30
CA ALA A 454 -9.90 23.73 -3.47
C ALA A 454 -8.79 24.37 -4.33
N PRO A 455 -8.52 25.67 -4.21
CA PRO A 455 -7.45 26.30 -4.96
C PRO A 455 -6.10 25.65 -4.61
N ARG A 456 -5.27 25.38 -5.62
CA ARG A 456 -3.90 24.91 -5.40
C ARG A 456 -3.10 26.05 -4.75
N VAL A 457 -2.56 25.77 -3.57
CA VAL A 457 -1.64 26.69 -2.90
C VAL A 457 -0.26 26.47 -3.51
N SER A 458 0.28 27.45 -4.23
CA SER A 458 1.66 27.40 -4.69
C SER A 458 2.59 27.84 -3.57
N PHE A 459 3.63 27.05 -3.34
CA PHE A 459 4.74 27.36 -2.43
C PHE A 459 5.99 27.83 -3.21
N GLY A 460 5.82 28.24 -4.46
CA GLY A 460 6.89 28.72 -5.32
C GLY A 460 7.94 27.65 -5.59
N SER A 461 9.21 27.91 -5.27
CA SER A 461 10.28 26.94 -5.49
C SER A 461 10.14 25.65 -4.69
N PHE A 462 9.38 25.69 -3.59
CA PHE A 462 9.12 24.49 -2.77
C PHE A 462 8.21 23.49 -3.47
N ASP A 463 7.41 23.92 -4.45
CA ASP A 463 6.54 23.02 -5.24
C ASP A 463 7.40 21.91 -5.90
N ARG A 464 8.58 22.25 -6.43
CA ARG A 464 9.52 21.26 -7.03
C ARG A 464 10.10 20.24 -6.04
N LEU A 465 10.06 20.51 -4.74
CA LEU A 465 10.53 19.57 -3.70
C LEU A 465 9.44 18.59 -3.28
N ILE A 466 8.17 19.00 -3.39
CA ILE A 466 7.01 18.21 -2.96
C ILE A 466 6.24 17.60 -4.13
N ASP A 467 6.54 18.01 -5.36
CA ASP A 467 5.92 17.46 -6.56
C ASP A 467 6.28 15.99 -6.72
N MET A 468 5.31 15.13 -6.39
CA MET A 468 5.42 13.68 -6.57
C MET A 468 4.62 13.19 -7.76
N THR A 469 4.14 14.10 -8.62
CA THR A 469 3.44 13.72 -9.85
C THR A 469 4.48 13.23 -10.86
N GLN A 470 4.51 11.92 -11.10
CA GLN A 470 5.23 11.28 -12.21
C GLN A 470 4.28 10.43 -13.03
#